data_AF-A0A366K9L8-F1
#
_entry.id   AF-A0A366K9L8-F1
#
_cell.length_a   1.000
_cell.length_b   1.000
_cell.length_c   1.000
_cell.angle_alpha   90.00
_cell.angle_beta   90.00
_cell.angle_gamma   90.00
#
_symmetry.space_group_name_H-M   'P 1'
#
loop_
_entity.id
_entity.type
_entity.pdbx_description
1 polymer ?
#
loop_
_entity_poly.entity_id
_entity_poly.type
_entity_poly.pdbx_seq_one_letter_code
_entity_poly.pdbx_strand_id
1 'polypeptide(L)'
;MSALYGEITIPTRTGWWFDDWYTDPAATTHYTGQAITADTDLYMGWTRAAYTLTLDPNGGTWPDGTTWNKYINDVPHGDLATMPDPPTKPGWILTGWTNNGADFDPTTTPITDWTLLKAKWAPAITQLPLTGGPLGAWTLPTLGILLPLTTLTAIGLTHRRKQTGHNLRH
;
A
#
# COMPACT_ATOMS: atom_id res chain seq x y z
N MET A 1 3.61 -17.27 -52.39
CA MET A 1 2.28 -17.84 -52.09
C MET A 1 1.98 -17.48 -50.65
N SER A 2 1.13 -16.47 -50.42
CA SER A 2 0.80 -15.98 -49.09
C SER A 2 -0.53 -16.63 -48.69
N ALA A 3 -0.48 -17.57 -47.75
CA ALA A 3 -1.69 -18.15 -47.18
C ALA A 3 -2.27 -17.13 -46.20
N LEU A 4 -3.49 -16.66 -46.49
CA LEU A 4 -4.30 -15.87 -45.58
C LEU A 4 -4.60 -16.72 -44.33
N TYR A 5 -3.80 -16.56 -43.29
CA TYR A 5 -4.27 -16.89 -41.94
C TYR A 5 -5.39 -15.89 -41.65
N GLY A 6 -6.63 -16.36 -41.56
CA GLY A 6 -7.73 -15.55 -41.05
C GLY A 6 -7.29 -14.94 -39.72
N GLU A 7 -7.55 -13.65 -39.53
CA GLU A 7 -7.20 -12.95 -38.30
C GLU A 7 -7.76 -13.71 -37.10
N ILE A 8 -6.89 -14.41 -36.37
CA ILE A 8 -7.23 -14.95 -35.07
C ILE A 8 -7.52 -13.73 -34.20
N THR A 9 -8.81 -13.48 -33.96
CA THR A 9 -9.24 -12.42 -33.06
C THR A 9 -9.07 -12.96 -31.65
N ILE A 10 -8.10 -12.42 -30.93
CA ILE A 10 -7.88 -12.73 -29.52
C ILE A 10 -9.00 -12.02 -28.73
N PRO A 11 -9.82 -12.75 -27.95
CA PRO A 11 -10.87 -12.12 -27.14
C PRO A 11 -10.24 -11.19 -26.11
N THR A 12 -10.99 -10.19 -25.64
CA THR A 12 -10.54 -9.34 -24.54
C THR A 12 -11.03 -9.90 -23.21
N ARG A 13 -10.20 -9.82 -22.17
CA ARG A 13 -10.53 -10.23 -20.81
C ARG A 13 -10.15 -9.11 -19.84
N THR A 14 -11.15 -8.44 -19.25
CA THR A 14 -10.92 -7.31 -18.34
C THR A 14 -9.99 -7.68 -17.19
N GLY A 15 -8.92 -6.91 -17.00
CA GLY A 15 -7.91 -7.14 -15.95
C GLY A 15 -6.86 -8.20 -16.29
N TRP A 16 -6.84 -8.70 -17.54
CA TRP A 16 -5.87 -9.68 -18.03
C TRP A 16 -5.35 -9.29 -19.41
N TRP A 17 -4.10 -9.64 -19.69
CA TRP A 17 -3.52 -9.57 -21.02
C TRP A 17 -3.27 -10.99 -21.55
N PHE A 18 -3.43 -11.17 -22.86
CA PHE A 18 -3.14 -12.42 -23.53
C PHE A 18 -1.64 -12.68 -23.45
N ASP A 19 -1.27 -13.81 -22.84
CA ASP A 19 0.13 -14.17 -22.63
C ASP A 19 0.68 -14.90 -23.85
N ASP A 20 0.20 -16.13 -24.08
CA ASP A 20 0.59 -16.96 -25.21
C ASP A 20 -0.44 -18.08 -25.47
N TRP A 21 -0.20 -18.87 -26.52
CA TRP A 21 -0.91 -20.11 -26.81
C TRP A 21 -0.21 -21.31 -26.16
N TYR A 22 -1.01 -22.27 -25.71
CA TYR A 22 -0.58 -23.47 -25.00
C TYR A 22 -1.22 -24.72 -25.59
N THR A 23 -0.55 -25.86 -25.45
CA THR A 23 -1.05 -27.16 -25.93
C THR A 23 -1.80 -27.97 -24.85
N ASP A 24 -1.92 -27.42 -23.65
CA ASP A 24 -2.62 -28.04 -22.53
C ASP A 24 -3.61 -27.07 -21.87
N PRO A 25 -4.74 -27.57 -21.32
CA PRO A 25 -5.76 -26.73 -20.70
C PRO A 25 -5.29 -26.02 -19.43
N ALA A 26 -4.19 -26.45 -18.80
CA ALA A 26 -3.63 -25.79 -17.63
C ALA A 26 -2.69 -24.63 -17.99
N ALA A 27 -2.47 -24.37 -19.29
CA ALA A 27 -1.57 -23.34 -19.80
C ALA A 27 -0.15 -23.45 -19.22
N THR A 28 0.45 -24.64 -19.32
CA THR A 28 1.80 -24.92 -18.79
C THR A 28 2.84 -25.20 -19.87
N THR A 29 2.41 -25.71 -21.03
CA THR A 29 3.24 -26.06 -22.18
C THR A 29 2.98 -25.11 -23.33
N HIS A 30 3.91 -24.17 -23.57
CA HIS A 30 3.80 -23.19 -24.66
C HIS A 30 3.76 -23.88 -26.03
N TYR A 31 2.88 -23.38 -26.89
CA TYR A 31 2.90 -23.68 -28.32
C TYR A 31 3.92 -22.78 -29.01
N THR A 32 4.96 -23.37 -29.60
CA THR A 32 6.08 -22.62 -30.19
C THR A 32 6.02 -22.55 -31.72
N GLY A 33 4.82 -22.67 -32.31
CA GLY A 33 4.61 -22.51 -33.76
C GLY A 33 4.89 -23.75 -34.61
N GLN A 34 4.89 -24.95 -34.03
CA GLN A 34 5.03 -26.20 -34.78
C GLN A 34 3.87 -26.37 -35.77
N ALA A 35 4.14 -26.95 -36.95
CA ALA A 35 3.09 -27.18 -37.94
C ALA A 35 1.95 -28.05 -37.37
N ILE A 36 0.73 -27.52 -37.38
CA ILE A 36 -0.49 -28.24 -37.03
C ILE A 36 -0.93 -29.05 -38.26
N THR A 37 -0.78 -30.38 -38.21
CA THR A 37 -1.08 -31.30 -39.33
C THR A 37 -2.37 -32.08 -39.15
N ALA A 38 -3.05 -31.93 -38.01
CA ALA A 38 -4.33 -32.53 -37.66
C ALA A 38 -5.07 -31.59 -36.69
N ASP A 39 -6.36 -31.85 -36.43
CA ASP A 39 -7.16 -31.08 -35.47
C ASP A 39 -6.42 -31.00 -34.12
N THR A 40 -6.17 -29.77 -33.65
CA THR A 40 -5.37 -29.48 -32.47
C THR A 40 -6.04 -28.40 -31.66
N ASP A 41 -6.30 -28.69 -30.39
CA ASP A 41 -6.80 -27.71 -29.44
C ASP A 41 -5.64 -26.86 -28.93
N LEU A 42 -5.78 -25.53 -29.03
CA LEU A 42 -4.89 -24.57 -28.40
C LEU A 42 -5.63 -23.82 -27.31
N TYR A 43 -4.93 -23.56 -26.21
CA TYR A 43 -5.45 -22.92 -25.02
C TYR A 43 -4.77 -21.56 -24.83
N MET A 44 -5.54 -20.54 -24.46
CA MET A 44 -4.99 -19.21 -24.20
C MET A 44 -4.47 -19.11 -22.77
N GLY A 45 -3.22 -18.71 -22.62
CA GLY A 45 -2.69 -18.21 -21.37
C GLY A 45 -3.09 -16.76 -21.14
N TRP A 46 -3.32 -16.42 -19.88
CA TRP A 46 -3.69 -15.09 -19.45
C TRP A 46 -2.84 -14.69 -18.26
N THR A 47 -2.28 -13.49 -18.32
CA THR A 47 -1.58 -12.91 -17.18
C THR A 47 -2.37 -11.72 -16.66
N ARG A 48 -2.48 -11.60 -15.32
CA ARG A 48 -3.19 -10.47 -14.70
C ARG A 48 -2.48 -9.17 -15.06
N ALA A 49 -3.25 -8.15 -15.41
CA ALA A 49 -2.73 -6.80 -15.46
C ALA A 49 -2.26 -6.37 -14.06
N ALA A 50 -1.29 -5.48 -14.00
CA ALA A 50 -0.81 -4.90 -12.76
C ALA A 50 -0.73 -3.38 -12.90
N TYR A 51 -0.96 -2.66 -11.80
CA TYR A 51 -1.05 -1.21 -11.78
C TYR A 51 -0.12 -0.60 -10.75
N THR A 52 0.31 0.64 -11.04
CA THR A 52 1.01 1.48 -10.09
C THR A 52 0.03 2.39 -9.35
N LEU A 53 0.07 2.35 -8.02
CA LEU A 53 -0.62 3.29 -7.14
C LEU A 53 0.33 4.43 -6.78
N THR A 54 -0.09 5.66 -7.02
CA THR A 54 0.67 6.87 -6.63
C THR A 54 0.08 7.44 -5.34
N LEU A 55 0.92 7.65 -4.33
CA LEU A 55 0.54 8.21 -3.04
C LEU A 55 1.13 9.61 -2.90
N ASP A 56 0.29 10.63 -2.97
CA ASP A 56 0.65 12.03 -2.75
C ASP A 56 0.39 12.39 -1.27
N PRO A 57 1.44 12.73 -0.49
CA PRO A 57 1.28 13.04 0.93
C PRO A 57 0.53 14.37 1.18
N ASN A 58 0.21 15.13 0.14
CA ASN A 58 -0.62 16.34 0.18
C ASN A 58 -0.16 17.35 1.26
N GLY A 59 1.14 17.66 1.20
CA GLY A 59 1.83 18.52 2.16
C GLY A 59 2.17 17.85 3.50
N GLY A 60 2.06 16.52 3.61
CA GLY A 60 2.67 15.74 4.68
C GLY A 60 4.10 15.30 4.36
N THR A 61 4.77 14.73 5.35
CA THR A 61 6.14 14.21 5.30
C THR A 61 6.15 12.74 5.68
N TRP A 62 6.75 11.91 4.85
CA TRP A 62 6.90 10.47 5.10
C TRP A 62 7.88 10.17 6.25
N PRO A 63 7.86 8.96 6.83
CA PRO A 63 8.78 8.59 7.91
C PRO A 63 10.27 8.66 7.55
N ASP A 64 10.62 8.55 6.26
CA ASP A 64 11.97 8.71 5.74
C ASP A 64 12.38 10.19 5.52
N GLY A 65 11.51 11.14 5.88
CA GLY A 65 11.72 12.57 5.74
C GLY A 65 11.38 13.14 4.36
N THR A 66 10.94 12.31 3.41
CA THR A 66 10.58 12.78 2.06
C THR A 66 9.19 13.42 2.01
N THR A 67 8.99 14.33 1.06
CA THR A 67 7.71 15.02 0.83
C THR A 67 7.14 14.76 -0.57
N TRP A 68 7.83 13.94 -1.36
CA TRP A 68 7.43 13.58 -2.72
C TRP A 68 6.45 12.40 -2.73
N ASN A 69 5.85 12.14 -3.89
CA ASN A 69 4.96 11.00 -4.07
C ASN A 69 5.69 9.68 -3.84
N LYS A 70 5.01 8.73 -3.22
CA LYS A 70 5.42 7.32 -3.17
C LYS A 70 4.65 6.49 -4.18
N TYR A 71 5.23 5.36 -4.56
CA TYR A 71 4.67 4.46 -5.56
C TYR A 71 4.59 3.06 -4.97
N ILE A 72 3.45 2.41 -5.14
CA ILE A 72 3.30 0.97 -4.96
C ILE A 72 3.15 0.39 -6.37
N ASN A 73 4.18 -0.31 -6.83
CA ASN A 73 4.23 -0.87 -8.17
C ASN A 73 3.63 -2.28 -8.20
N ASP A 74 3.24 -2.71 -9.40
CA ASP A 74 2.87 -4.08 -9.70
C ASP A 74 1.72 -4.65 -8.83
N VAL A 75 0.75 -3.80 -8.44
CA VAL A 75 -0.45 -4.26 -7.74
C VAL A 75 -1.33 -5.02 -8.75
N PRO A 76 -1.57 -6.33 -8.58
CA PRO A 76 -2.35 -7.09 -9.54
C PRO A 76 -3.79 -6.57 -9.61
N HIS A 77 -4.38 -6.61 -10.79
CA HIS A 77 -5.76 -6.20 -11.01
C HIS A 77 -6.71 -6.94 -10.06
N GLY A 78 -7.50 -6.18 -9.32
CA GLY A 78 -8.49 -6.67 -8.37
C GLY A 78 -7.93 -6.95 -6.97
N ASP A 79 -6.63 -6.78 -6.74
CA ASP A 79 -6.04 -6.92 -5.41
C ASP A 79 -6.15 -5.60 -4.62
N LEU A 80 -6.05 -5.71 -3.30
CA LEU A 80 -5.95 -4.58 -2.37
C LEU A 80 -4.49 -4.13 -2.25
N ALA A 81 -4.26 -2.85 -1.96
CA ALA A 81 -2.89 -2.35 -1.78
C ALA A 81 -2.42 -2.48 -0.33
N THR A 82 -1.16 -2.90 -0.15
CA THR A 82 -0.46 -2.83 1.13
C THR A 82 0.15 -1.44 1.29
N MET A 83 -0.41 -0.64 2.19
CA MET A 83 0.02 0.74 2.39
C MET A 83 1.34 0.83 3.18
N PRO A 84 2.24 1.76 2.83
CA PRO A 84 3.41 2.07 3.66
C PRO A 84 2.98 2.77 4.96
N ASP A 85 3.94 2.95 5.87
CA ASP A 85 3.75 3.80 7.04
C ASP A 85 3.28 5.20 6.62
N PRO A 86 2.25 5.76 7.28
CA PRO A 86 1.59 6.97 6.82
C PRO A 86 2.50 8.19 6.94
N PRO A 87 2.30 9.22 6.09
CA PRO A 87 2.96 10.49 6.28
C PRO A 87 2.40 11.19 7.52
N THR A 88 3.13 12.18 8.02
CA THR A 88 2.72 13.04 9.13
C THR A 88 2.69 14.50 8.69
N LYS A 89 1.80 15.30 9.28
CA LYS A 89 1.67 16.73 8.96
C LYS A 89 1.41 17.52 10.26
N PRO A 90 2.32 18.41 10.68
CA PRO A 90 2.18 19.13 11.96
C PRO A 90 0.86 19.89 12.08
N GLY A 91 0.13 19.66 13.16
CA GLY A 91 -1.19 20.28 13.39
C GLY A 91 -2.36 19.62 12.63
N TRP A 92 -2.14 18.47 11.98
CA TRP A 92 -3.16 17.73 11.23
C TRP A 92 -3.13 16.23 11.56
N ILE A 93 -4.28 15.58 11.38
CA ILE A 93 -4.49 14.14 11.50
C ILE A 93 -4.82 13.60 10.11
N LEU A 94 -4.13 12.52 9.71
CA LEU A 94 -4.47 11.79 8.48
C LEU A 94 -5.78 11.04 8.72
N THR A 95 -6.79 11.35 7.92
CA THR A 95 -8.14 10.76 8.04
C THR A 95 -8.44 9.73 6.96
N GLY A 96 -7.57 9.61 5.96
CA GLY A 96 -7.70 8.67 4.86
C GLY A 96 -7.05 9.19 3.59
N TRP A 97 -7.50 8.67 2.47
CA TRP A 97 -7.03 9.01 1.14
C TRP A 97 -8.20 9.36 0.22
N THR A 98 -7.93 10.16 -0.81
CA THR A 98 -8.91 10.50 -1.83
C THR A 98 -8.39 10.15 -3.21
N ASN A 99 -9.26 9.57 -4.04
CA ASN A 99 -9.03 9.42 -5.47
C ASN A 99 -9.96 10.39 -6.20
N ASN A 100 -9.41 11.27 -7.05
CA ASN A 100 -10.17 12.30 -7.77
C ASN A 100 -11.12 13.13 -6.87
N GLY A 101 -10.72 13.37 -5.62
CA GLY A 101 -11.50 14.14 -4.64
C GLY A 101 -12.58 13.36 -3.89
N ALA A 102 -12.85 12.11 -4.26
CA ALA A 102 -13.73 11.22 -3.50
C ALA A 102 -12.94 10.37 -2.51
N ASP A 103 -13.54 10.03 -1.37
CA ASP A 103 -12.90 9.15 -0.37
C ASP A 103 -12.61 7.78 -1.00
N PHE A 104 -11.40 7.29 -0.78
CA PHE A 104 -10.93 6.01 -1.31
C PHE A 104 -10.03 5.32 -0.30
N ASP A 105 -10.35 4.07 0.01
CA ASP A 105 -9.55 3.24 0.89
C ASP A 105 -8.96 2.05 0.11
N PRO A 106 -7.66 2.07 -0.24
CA PRO A 106 -7.04 0.99 -1.02
C PRO A 106 -6.86 -0.31 -0.23
N THR A 107 -7.13 -0.30 1.08
CA THR A 107 -7.09 -1.50 1.93
C THR A 107 -8.42 -2.25 1.96
N THR A 108 -9.49 -1.64 1.43
CA THR A 108 -10.83 -2.25 1.33
C THR A 108 -11.43 -2.16 -0.06
N THR A 109 -10.86 -1.32 -0.93
CA THR A 109 -11.29 -1.13 -2.33
C THR A 109 -10.24 -1.71 -3.29
N PRO A 110 -10.60 -2.67 -4.15
CA PRO A 110 -9.69 -3.25 -5.14
C PRO A 110 -9.10 -2.23 -6.12
N ILE A 111 -7.84 -2.43 -6.49
CA ILE A 111 -7.18 -1.65 -7.54
C ILE A 111 -7.45 -2.28 -8.91
N THR A 112 -8.14 -1.56 -9.78
CA THR A 112 -8.51 -2.04 -11.13
C THR A 112 -7.86 -1.25 -12.25
N ASP A 113 -7.18 -0.16 -11.93
CA ASP A 113 -6.55 0.77 -12.85
C ASP A 113 -5.44 1.58 -12.16
N TRP A 114 -4.69 2.35 -12.95
CA TRP A 114 -3.77 3.33 -12.40
C TRP A 114 -4.53 4.34 -11.52
N THR A 115 -4.08 4.51 -10.29
CA THR A 115 -4.78 5.34 -9.29
C THR A 115 -3.80 6.32 -8.64
N LEU A 116 -4.26 7.56 -8.45
CA LEU A 116 -3.57 8.59 -7.67
C LEU A 116 -4.37 8.87 -6.39
N LEU A 117 -3.76 8.57 -5.24
CA LEU A 117 -4.33 8.84 -3.94
C LEU A 117 -3.68 10.04 -3.28
N LYS A 118 -4.49 10.99 -2.85
CA LYS A 118 -4.06 12.16 -2.09
C LYS A 118 -4.44 12.02 -0.63
N ALA A 119 -3.49 12.25 0.26
CA ALA A 119 -3.72 12.21 1.69
C ALA A 119 -4.79 13.23 2.10
N LYS A 120 -5.78 12.77 2.88
CA LYS A 120 -6.88 13.59 3.41
C LYS A 120 -6.60 13.95 4.86
N TRP A 121 -6.53 15.25 5.13
CA TRP A 121 -6.14 15.79 6.43
C TRP A 121 -7.30 16.48 7.13
N ALA A 122 -7.41 16.31 8.45
CA ALA A 122 -8.26 17.10 9.32
C ALA A 122 -7.41 17.84 10.38
N PRO A 123 -7.78 19.06 10.82
CA PRO A 123 -7.04 19.77 11.85
C PRO A 123 -6.95 18.93 13.14
N ALA A 124 -5.77 18.85 13.72
CA ALA A 124 -5.60 18.30 15.06
C ALA A 124 -6.15 19.33 16.06
N ILE A 125 -7.34 19.10 16.60
CA ILE A 125 -7.88 19.95 17.66
C ILE A 125 -7.14 19.59 18.95
N THR A 126 -6.11 20.36 19.30
CA THR A 126 -5.59 20.40 20.66
C THR A 126 -6.66 21.08 21.52
N GLN A 127 -7.26 20.35 22.45
CA GLN A 127 -8.05 21.00 23.50
C GLN A 127 -7.18 22.08 24.14
N LEU A 128 -7.60 23.34 24.04
CA LEU A 128 -7.02 24.42 24.85
C LEU A 128 -7.14 24.02 26.33
N PRO A 129 -6.17 24.39 27.19
CA PRO A 129 -6.35 24.19 28.61
C PRO A 129 -7.66 24.87 29.02
N LEU A 130 -8.53 24.11 29.69
CA LEU A 130 -9.73 24.62 30.32
C LEU A 130 -9.31 25.57 31.44
N THR A 131 -8.93 26.80 31.09
CA THR A 131 -8.64 27.83 32.08
C THR A 131 -9.96 28.40 32.58
N GLY A 132 -10.46 27.78 33.65
CA GLY A 132 -11.26 28.45 34.67
C GLY A 132 -12.79 28.43 34.51
N GLY A 133 -13.44 27.53 35.24
CA GLY A 133 -14.85 27.64 35.61
C GLY A 133 -15.20 26.60 36.71
N PRO A 134 -15.87 26.99 37.81
CA PRO A 134 -16.06 26.10 38.95
C PRO A 134 -17.07 24.99 38.66
N LEU A 135 -16.64 23.75 38.98
CA LEU A 135 -17.39 22.53 39.29
C LEU A 135 -18.81 22.39 38.74
N GLY A 136 -18.99 21.56 37.71
CA GLY A 136 -20.29 20.96 37.41
C GLY A 136 -20.37 20.25 36.06
N ALA A 137 -20.32 18.92 36.08
CA ALA A 137 -20.66 17.99 35.00
C ALA A 137 -19.75 17.96 33.76
N TRP A 138 -18.65 17.19 33.87
CA TRP A 138 -17.89 16.69 32.72
C TRP A 138 -18.49 15.36 32.26
N THR A 139 -19.24 15.35 31.15
CA THR A 139 -19.36 14.13 30.33
C THR A 139 -18.27 14.20 29.27
N LEU A 140 -17.18 13.46 29.47
CA LEU A 140 -16.18 13.21 28.45
C LEU A 140 -16.84 12.50 27.26
N PRO A 141 -16.70 12.95 26.00
CA PRO A 141 -16.80 12.03 24.89
C PRO A 141 -15.58 11.10 24.96
N THR A 142 -15.83 9.79 25.12
CA THR A 142 -14.82 8.74 25.13
C THR A 142 -13.99 8.80 23.85
N LEU A 143 -12.73 9.22 23.96
CA LEU A 143 -11.80 9.29 22.82
C LEU A 143 -11.09 7.94 22.68
N GLY A 144 -11.45 7.17 21.64
CA GLY A 144 -10.72 5.97 21.24
C GLY A 144 -9.38 6.36 20.61
N ILE A 145 -8.29 6.26 21.38
CA ILE A 145 -6.93 6.42 20.89
C ILE A 145 -6.45 5.05 20.40
N LEU A 146 -6.27 4.88 19.09
CA LEU A 146 -5.43 3.81 18.55
C LEU A 146 -4.00 4.36 18.45
N LEU A 147 -3.11 3.91 19.33
CA LEU A 147 -1.67 4.15 19.18
C LEU A 147 -1.16 3.27 18.04
N PRO A 148 -0.37 3.78 17.06
CA PRO A 148 0.40 2.91 16.19
C PRO A 148 1.50 2.24 17.03
N LEU A 149 1.46 0.91 17.07
CA LEU A 149 2.40 0.06 17.78
C LEU A 149 3.77 0.11 17.09
N THR A 150 4.74 0.83 17.64
CA THR A 150 6.15 0.64 17.27
C THR A 150 6.82 -0.25 18.32
N THR A 151 7.26 -1.42 17.88
CA THR A 151 8.07 -2.35 18.68
C THR A 151 9.44 -1.74 18.93
N LEU A 152 9.73 -1.35 20.17
CA LEU A 152 11.05 -0.93 20.60
C LEU A 152 11.89 -2.18 20.93
N THR A 153 12.71 -2.65 20.00
CA THR A 153 13.72 -3.68 20.29
C THR A 153 14.85 -3.05 21.10
N ALA A 154 14.92 -3.41 22.38
CA ALA A 154 16.01 -3.06 23.26
C ALA A 154 17.31 -3.77 22.83
N ILE A 155 18.37 -3.02 22.55
CA ILE A 155 19.75 -3.53 22.57
C ILE A 155 20.48 -2.81 23.70
N GLY A 156 20.86 -3.61 24.71
CA GLY A 156 21.48 -3.14 25.94
C GLY A 156 22.87 -2.57 25.74
N LEU A 157 23.08 -1.35 26.25
CA LEU A 157 24.41 -0.74 26.37
C LEU A 157 24.91 -0.94 27.81
N THR A 158 25.62 -2.05 28.06
CA THR A 158 26.29 -2.30 29.34
C THR A 158 27.48 -1.34 29.51
N HIS A 159 27.28 -0.20 30.17
CA HIS A 159 28.39 0.64 30.63
C HIS A 159 28.88 0.18 32.01
N ARG A 160 29.97 -0.61 32.02
CA ARG A 160 30.70 -0.99 33.24
C ARG A 160 31.63 0.18 33.63
N ARG A 161 31.20 1.09 34.51
CA ARG A 161 32.11 2.06 35.14
C ARG A 161 32.82 1.42 36.34
N LYS A 162 34.14 1.28 36.25
CA LYS A 162 35.01 1.14 37.42
C LYS A 162 35.01 2.46 38.17
N GLN A 163 34.73 2.43 39.47
CA GLN A 163 35.10 3.53 40.35
C GLN A 163 35.78 2.96 41.60
N THR A 164 37.08 3.16 41.63
CA THR A 164 37.98 2.96 42.75
C THR A 164 37.65 4.00 43.82
N GLY A 165 37.57 3.59 45.10
CA GLY A 165 37.35 4.49 46.22
C GLY A 165 37.83 3.84 47.51
N HIS A 166 39.10 4.08 47.83
CA HIS A 166 39.74 3.84 49.13
C HIS A 166 38.99 4.58 50.24
N ASN A 167 38.82 3.98 51.42
CA ASN A 167 39.03 4.66 52.71
C ASN A 167 39.18 3.68 53.88
N LEU A 168 40.15 4.01 54.73
CA LEU A 168 40.67 3.30 55.91
C LEU A 168 39.90 3.64 57.21
N ARG A 169 40.21 2.83 58.25
CA ARG A 169 39.96 2.96 59.71
C ARG A 169 38.74 2.20 60.21
N HIS A 170 38.77 1.42 61.30
CA HIS A 170 39.73 1.25 62.40
C HIS A 170 40.10 -0.23 62.59
#